data_AF-A0A0E3V627-F1
#
_entry.id   AF-A0A0E3V627-F1
#
_cell.length_a   1.000
_cell.length_b   1.000
_cell.length_c   1.000
_cell.angle_alpha   90.00
_cell.angle_beta   90.00
_cell.angle_gamma   90.00
#
_symmetry.space_group_name_H-M   'P 1'
#
loop_
_entity.id
_entity.type
_entity.pdbx_description
1 polymer ?
#
loop_
_entity_poly.entity_id
_entity_poly.type
_entity_poly.pdbx_seq_one_letter_code
_entity_poly.pdbx_strand_id
1 'polypeptide(L)'
;MDINKYIDEIILHSHFWNWAPDWQVVKEVYEAFPNSYSVLSPFAYSYLEELIRSITSEYGIEILNKDGTPQRRKVGTKLIELAIEENKHKSQELLTLLEELKLYFLTSKITDNGNNRNSVVHGYMHPKFWSDESFEKLIYDIARLSKFAGF
;
A
#
# COMPACT_ATOMS: atom_id res chain seq x y z
N MET A 1 -11.37 -13.47 7.10
CA MET A 1 -10.48 -14.03 6.05
C MET A 1 -9.39 -14.86 6.73
N ASP A 2 -8.59 -15.66 6.03
CA ASP A 2 -7.36 -16.20 6.66
C ASP A 2 -6.22 -15.20 6.44
N ILE A 3 -6.18 -14.16 7.28
CA ILE A 3 -5.24 -13.05 7.16
C ILE A 3 -3.78 -13.51 7.22
N ASN A 4 -3.48 -14.53 8.01
CA ASN A 4 -2.11 -15.06 8.13
C ASN A 4 -1.58 -15.58 6.79
N LYS A 5 -2.43 -16.24 5.98
CA LYS A 5 -2.04 -16.66 4.62
C LYS A 5 -1.72 -15.48 3.72
N TYR A 6 -2.44 -14.37 3.85
CA TYR A 6 -2.15 -13.17 3.06
C TYR A 6 -0.88 -12.47 3.54
N ILE A 7 -0.64 -12.42 4.84
CA ILE A 7 0.63 -11.90 5.36
C ILE A 7 1.80 -12.76 4.90
N ASP A 8 1.66 -14.09 4.91
CA ASP A 8 2.68 -15.02 4.40
C ASP A 8 2.95 -14.80 2.90
N GLU A 9 1.90 -14.57 2.10
CA GLU A 9 2.04 -14.22 0.68
C GLU A 9 2.79 -12.89 0.50
N ILE A 10 2.53 -11.89 1.36
CA ILE A 10 3.26 -10.61 1.32
C ILE A 10 4.73 -10.82 1.66
N ILE A 11 5.03 -11.57 2.72
CA ILE A 11 6.40 -11.89 3.14
C ILE A 11 7.15 -12.56 1.99
N LEU A 12 6.54 -13.56 1.35
CA LEU A 12 7.12 -14.32 0.24
C LEU A 12 7.59 -13.43 -0.92
N HIS A 13 6.85 -12.35 -1.20
CA HIS A 13 7.11 -11.45 -2.32
C HIS A 13 7.78 -10.12 -1.93
N SER A 14 7.96 -9.86 -0.64
CA SER A 14 8.57 -8.64 -0.14
C SER A 14 10.09 -8.65 -0.30
N HIS A 15 10.71 -7.46 -0.38
CA HIS A 15 12.17 -7.36 -0.37
C HIS A 15 12.73 -7.97 0.93
N PHE A 16 13.54 -9.03 0.80
CA PHE A 16 13.98 -9.86 1.92
C PHE A 16 14.65 -9.08 3.06
N TRP A 17 15.45 -8.05 2.74
CA TRP A 17 16.16 -7.28 3.76
C TRP A 17 15.40 -6.08 4.29
N ASN A 18 14.48 -5.52 3.50
CA ASN A 18 13.90 -4.21 3.79
C ASN A 18 12.48 -4.33 4.33
N TRP A 19 11.74 -5.37 3.95
CA TRP A 19 10.30 -5.46 4.20
C TRP A 19 9.87 -6.79 4.81
N ALA A 20 10.50 -7.91 4.45
CA ALA A 20 10.14 -9.22 5.00
C ALA A 20 10.21 -9.27 6.54
N PRO A 21 11.25 -8.70 7.21
CA PRO A 21 11.33 -8.71 8.67
C PRO A 21 10.21 -7.90 9.32
N ASP A 22 9.84 -6.76 8.73
CA ASP A 22 8.78 -5.91 9.27
C ASP A 22 7.41 -6.59 9.14
N TRP A 23 7.16 -7.28 8.02
CA TRP A 23 5.93 -8.07 7.85
C TRP A 23 5.86 -9.27 8.80
N GLN A 24 6.99 -9.88 9.13
CA GLN A 24 7.06 -10.91 10.17
C GLN A 24 6.65 -10.32 11.54
N VAL A 25 7.12 -9.13 11.89
CA VAL A 25 6.68 -8.43 13.12
C VAL A 25 5.19 -8.09 13.08
N VAL A 26 4.66 -7.64 11.94
CA VAL A 26 3.21 -7.39 11.77
C VAL A 26 2.40 -8.65 12.06
N LYS A 27 2.83 -9.80 11.53
CA LYS A 27 2.20 -11.10 11.78
C LYS A 27 2.17 -11.42 13.28
N GLU A 28 3.33 -11.35 13.93
CA GLU A 28 3.47 -11.66 15.37
C GLU A 28 2.61 -10.75 16.24
N VAL A 29 2.59 -9.45 15.95
CA VAL A 29 1.78 -8.47 16.69
C VAL A 29 0.29 -8.73 16.48
N TYR A 30 -0.15 -9.01 15.26
CA TYR A 30 -1.56 -9.27 14.97
C TYR A 30 -2.04 -10.59 15.60
N GLU A 31 -1.22 -11.64 15.56
CA GLU A 31 -1.50 -12.92 16.22
C GLU A 31 -1.60 -12.78 17.74
N ALA A 32 -0.70 -12.02 18.36
CA ALA A 32 -0.72 -11.77 19.80
C ALA A 32 -1.86 -10.81 20.22
N PHE A 33 -2.18 -9.84 19.37
CA PHE A 33 -3.15 -8.77 19.65
C PHE A 33 -4.03 -8.51 18.43
N PRO A 34 -5.12 -9.27 18.21
CA PRO A 34 -5.99 -9.09 17.03
C PRO A 34 -6.62 -7.70 16.91
N ASN A 35 -6.76 -6.96 18.02
CA ASN A 35 -7.25 -5.57 18.04
C ASN A 35 -6.18 -4.53 17.66
N SER A 36 -4.96 -4.96 17.32
CA SER A 36 -3.86 -4.09 16.87
C SER A 36 -4.05 -3.54 15.45
N TYR A 37 -5.09 -3.96 14.72
CA TYR A 37 -5.35 -3.55 13.33
C TYR A 37 -5.22 -2.03 13.12
N SER A 38 -5.75 -1.21 14.03
CA SER A 38 -5.70 0.25 13.90
C SER A 38 -4.29 0.85 13.97
N VAL A 39 -3.37 0.16 14.67
CA VAL A 39 -1.95 0.50 14.80
C VAL A 39 -1.15 -0.03 13.61
N LEU A 40 -1.55 -1.17 13.04
CA LEU A 40 -0.86 -1.82 11.93
C LEU A 40 -1.25 -1.26 10.55
N SER A 41 -2.50 -0.79 10.40
CA SER A 41 -2.98 -0.25 9.12
C SER A 41 -2.14 0.91 8.55
N PRO A 42 -1.63 1.90 9.33
CA PRO A 42 -0.74 2.93 8.80
C PRO A 42 0.56 2.36 8.19
N PHE A 43 1.12 1.32 8.79
CA PHE A 43 2.27 0.61 8.23
C PHE A 43 1.86 -0.07 6.91
N ALA A 44 0.74 -0.80 6.89
CA ALA A 44 0.26 -1.47 5.69
C ALA A 44 0.04 -0.50 4.52
N TYR A 45 -0.50 0.71 4.76
CA TYR A 45 -0.61 1.75 3.73
C TYR A 45 0.73 2.28 3.25
N SER A 46 1.72 2.39 4.14
CA SER A 46 3.07 2.82 3.77
C SER A 46 3.74 1.78 2.88
N TYR A 47 3.62 0.50 3.23
CA TYR A 47 4.09 -0.60 2.40
C TYR A 47 3.36 -0.67 1.06
N LEU A 48 2.03 -0.49 1.02
CA LEU A 48 1.28 -0.46 -0.24
C LEU A 48 1.82 0.61 -1.19
N GLU A 49 2.14 1.80 -0.68
CA GLU A 49 2.72 2.87 -1.50
C GLU A 49 4.11 2.47 -2.04
N GLU A 50 4.94 1.83 -1.22
CA GLU A 50 6.25 1.32 -1.67
C GLU A 50 6.12 0.18 -2.69
N LEU A 51 5.20 -0.75 -2.47
CA LEU A 51 4.91 -1.85 -3.37
C LEU A 51 4.45 -1.34 -4.74
N ILE A 52 3.53 -0.38 -4.78
CA ILE A 52 3.13 0.29 -6.03
C ILE A 52 4.32 1.02 -6.64
N ARG A 53 5.20 1.64 -5.85
CA ARG A 53 6.38 2.31 -6.39
C ARG A 53 7.37 1.34 -7.03
N SER A 54 7.56 0.16 -6.43
CA SER A 54 8.47 -0.89 -6.92
C SER A 54 8.21 -1.30 -8.37
N ILE A 55 6.96 -1.17 -8.84
CA ILE A 55 6.57 -1.49 -10.22
C ILE A 55 6.63 -0.29 -11.18
N THR A 56 7.25 0.81 -10.74
CA THR A 56 7.43 2.02 -11.53
C THR A 56 8.90 2.37 -11.73
N SER A 57 9.17 3.24 -12.67
CA SER A 57 10.47 3.85 -12.91
C SER A 57 10.98 4.69 -11.74
N GLU A 58 10.14 5.06 -10.77
CA GLU A 58 10.53 5.88 -9.60
C GLU A 58 11.09 5.04 -8.43
N TYR A 59 11.19 3.72 -8.55
CA TYR A 59 11.75 2.88 -7.51
C TYR A 59 13.28 3.02 -7.42
N GLY A 60 13.81 3.09 -6.19
CA GLY A 60 15.26 3.03 -5.93
C GLY A 60 16.10 4.20 -6.46
N ILE A 61 15.51 5.23 -7.08
CA ILE A 61 16.24 6.34 -7.71
C ILE A 61 15.88 7.71 -7.15
N GLU A 62 16.85 8.62 -7.14
CA GLU A 62 16.57 10.04 -6.91
C GLU A 62 16.07 10.67 -8.23
N ILE A 63 14.92 11.33 -8.17
CA ILE A 63 14.37 12.01 -9.34
C ILE A 63 14.85 13.44 -9.28
N LEU A 64 15.58 13.89 -10.31
CA LEU A 64 16.15 15.22 -10.36
C LEU A 64 15.50 16.05 -11.48
N ASN A 65 15.33 17.35 -11.23
CA ASN A 65 15.01 18.33 -12.26
C ASN A 65 16.21 18.52 -13.21
N LYS A 66 15.99 19.22 -14.33
CA LYS A 66 17.06 19.49 -15.32
C LYS A 66 18.25 20.27 -14.75
N ASP A 67 18.05 21.01 -13.66
CA ASP A 67 19.08 21.76 -12.95
C ASP A 67 19.80 20.95 -11.86
N GLY A 68 19.47 19.65 -11.71
CA GLY A 68 20.06 18.77 -10.71
C GLY A 68 19.41 18.85 -9.33
N THR A 69 18.34 19.64 -9.14
CA THR A 69 17.63 19.72 -7.86
C THR A 69 16.66 18.55 -7.67
N PRO A 70 16.44 18.06 -6.44
CA PRO A 70 15.48 16.98 -6.19
C PRO A 70 14.06 17.34 -6.63
N GLN A 71 13.46 16.48 -7.43
CA GLN A 71 12.05 16.54 -7.81
C GLN A 71 11.20 15.82 -6.76
N ARG A 72 10.03 16.39 -6.47
CA ARG A 72 9.05 15.74 -5.59
C ARG A 72 8.55 14.45 -6.24
N ARG A 73 8.78 13.32 -5.57
CA ARG A 73 8.26 12.00 -6.00
C ARG A 73 6.74 11.99 -6.09
N LYS A 74 6.20 11.17 -7.01
CA LYS A 74 4.76 10.96 -7.08
C LYS A 74 4.31 10.11 -5.90
N VAL A 75 3.20 10.49 -5.28
CA VAL A 75 2.60 9.79 -4.12
C VAL A 75 1.09 9.70 -4.33
N GLY A 76 0.43 8.79 -3.61
CA GLY A 76 -1.02 8.62 -3.68
C GLY A 76 -1.54 8.41 -5.11
N THR A 77 -2.55 9.17 -5.51
CA THR A 77 -3.19 9.06 -6.84
C THR A 77 -2.19 9.21 -7.99
N LYS A 78 -1.20 10.10 -7.86
CA LYS A 78 -0.20 10.31 -8.92
C LYS A 78 0.73 9.13 -9.11
N LEU A 79 1.00 8.39 -8.03
CA LEU A 79 1.84 7.20 -8.07
C LEU A 79 1.12 6.05 -8.76
N ILE A 80 -0.14 5.83 -8.40
CA ILE A 80 -0.91 4.73 -8.99
C ILE A 80 -1.24 4.98 -10.47
N GLU A 81 -1.47 6.23 -10.85
CA GLU A 81 -1.58 6.63 -12.27
C GLU A 81 -0.29 6.34 -13.05
N LEU A 82 0.88 6.62 -12.47
CA LEU A 82 2.16 6.28 -13.06
C LEU A 82 2.31 4.76 -13.23
N ALA A 83 2.01 4.00 -12.19
CA ALA A 83 2.08 2.54 -12.23
C ALA A 83 1.16 1.94 -13.29
N ILE A 84 -0.04 2.48 -13.47
CA ILE A 84 -0.95 2.07 -14.53
C ILE A 84 -0.35 2.38 -15.90
N GLU A 85 0.13 3.61 -16.11
CA GLU A 85 0.72 4.05 -17.39
C GLU A 85 1.88 3.16 -17.83
N GLU A 86 2.83 2.92 -16.94
CA GLU A 86 4.06 2.17 -17.25
C GLU A 86 3.84 0.66 -17.41
N ASN A 87 2.69 0.14 -16.96
CA ASN A 87 2.36 -1.28 -17.02
C ASN A 87 1.20 -1.61 -17.98
N LYS A 88 0.70 -0.64 -18.78
CA LYS A 88 -0.42 -0.81 -19.73
C LYS A 88 -0.32 -2.00 -20.68
N HIS A 89 0.90 -2.40 -21.01
CA HIS A 89 1.16 -3.47 -21.98
C HIS A 89 1.72 -4.75 -21.33
N LYS A 90 1.86 -4.79 -20.00
CA LYS A 90 2.51 -5.92 -19.31
C LYS A 90 1.51 -6.96 -18.80
N SER A 91 0.45 -6.55 -18.12
CA SER A 91 -0.50 -7.48 -17.51
C SER A 91 -1.86 -6.83 -17.30
N GLN A 92 -2.91 -7.41 -17.89
CA GLN A 92 -4.29 -6.96 -17.66
C GLN A 92 -4.73 -7.19 -16.20
N GLU A 93 -4.24 -8.25 -15.57
CA GLU A 93 -4.52 -8.56 -14.16
C GLU A 93 -3.97 -7.46 -13.24
N LEU A 94 -2.72 -7.05 -13.46
CA LEU A 94 -2.09 -5.96 -12.71
C LEU A 94 -2.85 -4.64 -12.89
N LEU A 95 -3.26 -4.31 -14.12
CA LEU A 95 -4.00 -3.08 -14.39
C LEU A 95 -5.34 -3.05 -13.67
N THR A 96 -6.09 -4.16 -13.70
CA THR A 96 -7.36 -4.27 -12.95
C THR A 96 -7.13 -4.08 -11.46
N LEU A 97 -6.09 -4.70 -10.90
CA LEU A 97 -5.71 -4.53 -9.49
C LEU A 97 -5.37 -3.07 -9.16
N LEU A 98 -4.56 -2.40 -9.97
CA LEU A 98 -4.21 -1.00 -9.74
C LEU A 98 -5.42 -0.06 -9.83
N GLU A 99 -6.37 -0.33 -10.72
CA GLU A 99 -7.64 0.41 -10.78
C GLU A 99 -8.49 0.21 -9.51
N GLU A 100 -8.62 -1.02 -9.01
CA GLU A 100 -9.30 -1.33 -7.74
C GLU A 100 -8.65 -0.57 -6.55
N LEU A 101 -7.31 -0.53 -6.51
CA LEU A 101 -6.52 0.08 -5.44
C LEU A 101 -6.61 1.62 -5.41
N LYS A 102 -7.07 2.29 -6.48
CA LYS A 102 -7.26 3.76 -6.48
C LYS A 102 -8.14 4.24 -5.34
N LEU A 103 -9.09 3.42 -4.92
CA LEU A 103 -10.02 3.71 -3.82
C LEU A 103 -9.31 4.08 -2.52
N TYR A 104 -8.13 3.50 -2.25
CA TYR A 104 -7.33 3.78 -1.05
C TYR A 104 -6.68 5.17 -1.05
N PHE A 105 -6.54 5.78 -2.23
CA PHE A 105 -5.88 7.07 -2.45
C PHE A 105 -6.85 8.18 -2.83
N LEU A 106 -8.17 7.93 -2.79
CA LEU A 106 -9.15 8.97 -3.07
C LEU A 106 -9.02 10.14 -2.09
N THR A 107 -9.29 11.34 -2.58
CA THR A 107 -9.30 12.55 -1.76
C THR A 107 -10.43 12.43 -0.73
N SER A 108 -10.12 12.71 0.52
CA SER A 108 -11.12 12.65 1.59
C SER A 108 -12.19 13.71 1.42
N LYS A 109 -13.44 13.34 1.67
CA LYS A 109 -14.57 14.29 1.69
C LYS A 109 -14.94 14.65 3.13
N ILE A 110 -15.57 15.80 3.34
CA ILE A 110 -16.08 16.20 4.67
C ILE A 110 -17.10 15.17 5.21
N THR A 111 -17.77 14.44 4.31
CA THR A 111 -18.72 13.36 4.63
C THR A 111 -18.07 11.97 4.61
N ASP A 112 -16.74 11.86 4.55
CA ASP A 112 -16.09 10.56 4.50
C ASP A 112 -16.26 9.82 5.82
N ASN A 113 -16.86 8.64 5.72
CA ASN A 113 -16.88 7.61 6.75
C ASN A 113 -16.02 6.40 6.34
N GLY A 114 -15.21 6.55 5.27
CA GLY A 114 -14.56 5.45 4.56
C GLY A 114 -13.09 5.24 4.94
N ASN A 115 -12.66 3.97 4.86
CA ASN A 115 -11.29 3.48 5.12
C ASN A 115 -10.31 3.86 3.99
N ASN A 116 -10.08 5.16 3.76
CA ASN A 116 -9.06 5.64 2.84
C ASN A 116 -7.87 6.24 3.60
N ARG A 117 -6.66 6.13 3.02
CA ARG A 117 -5.41 6.61 3.63
C ARG A 117 -5.46 8.11 3.90
N ASN A 118 -6.08 8.86 3.00
CA ASN A 118 -6.11 10.33 3.08
C ASN A 118 -7.01 10.85 4.22
N SER A 119 -7.98 10.06 4.69
CA SER A 119 -8.91 10.48 5.75
C SER A 119 -8.23 10.58 7.11
N VAL A 120 -7.18 9.79 7.32
CA VAL A 120 -6.30 9.92 8.49
C VAL A 120 -5.40 11.15 8.37
N VAL A 121 -4.82 11.39 7.19
CA VAL A 121 -3.91 12.53 6.94
C VAL A 121 -4.60 13.87 7.17
N HIS A 122 -5.88 13.97 6.82
CA HIS A 122 -6.67 15.19 7.00
C HIS A 122 -7.44 15.26 8.33
N GLY A 123 -7.24 14.28 9.23
CA GLY A 123 -7.87 14.26 10.56
C GLY A 123 -9.39 14.05 10.53
N TYR A 124 -9.98 13.69 9.38
CA TYR A 124 -11.40 13.41 9.25
C TYR A 124 -11.79 12.10 9.95
N MET A 125 -10.88 11.11 9.95
CA MET A 125 -11.11 9.85 10.64
C MET A 125 -9.81 9.36 11.28
N HIS A 126 -9.85 9.19 12.61
CA HIS A 126 -8.73 8.63 13.36
C HIS A 126 -8.62 7.12 13.09
N PRO A 127 -7.42 6.53 12.96
CA PRO A 127 -7.23 5.09 12.70
C PRO A 127 -7.97 4.16 13.69
N LYS A 128 -8.25 4.64 14.90
CA LYS A 128 -9.04 3.92 15.92
C LYS A 128 -10.47 3.58 15.48
N PHE A 129 -10.96 4.25 14.44
CA PHE A 129 -12.30 4.04 13.87
C PHE A 129 -12.28 3.14 12.63
N TRP A 130 -11.10 2.67 12.21
CA TRP A 130 -11.02 1.59 11.23
C TRP A 130 -11.52 0.28 11.84
N SER A 131 -12.10 -0.58 11.01
CA SER A 131 -12.48 -1.93 11.42
C SER A 131 -11.35 -2.92 11.17
N ASP A 132 -11.40 -4.04 11.87
CA ASP A 132 -10.65 -5.24 11.52
C ASP A 132 -10.93 -5.68 10.08
N GLU A 133 -12.18 -5.65 9.63
CA GLU A 133 -12.57 -5.98 8.25
C GLU A 133 -11.85 -5.10 7.21
N SER A 134 -11.67 -3.80 7.49
CA SER A 134 -11.00 -2.90 6.55
C SER A 134 -9.50 -3.12 6.51
N PHE A 135 -8.90 -3.46 7.64
CA PHE A 135 -7.51 -3.91 7.71
C PHE A 135 -7.32 -5.24 6.98
N GLU A 136 -8.14 -6.26 7.26
CA GLU A 136 -8.07 -7.56 6.58
C GLU A 136 -8.20 -7.40 5.06
N LYS A 137 -9.12 -6.55 4.60
CA LYS A 137 -9.28 -6.24 3.18
C LYS A 137 -8.03 -5.57 2.60
N LEU A 138 -7.43 -4.61 3.31
CA LEU A 138 -6.19 -3.97 2.88
C LEU A 138 -5.05 -5.00 2.74
N ILE A 139 -4.88 -5.88 3.72
CA ILE A 139 -3.87 -6.94 3.69
C ILE A 139 -4.12 -7.91 2.51
N TYR A 140 -5.36 -8.30 2.28
CA TYR A 140 -5.75 -9.12 1.13
C TYR A 140 -5.37 -8.46 -0.21
N ASP A 141 -5.68 -7.17 -0.38
CA ASP A 141 -5.38 -6.46 -1.62
C ASP A 141 -3.86 -6.26 -1.81
N ILE A 142 -3.11 -6.02 -0.73
CA ILE A 142 -1.64 -5.97 -0.76
C ILE A 142 -1.07 -7.33 -1.17
N ALA A 143 -1.57 -8.44 -0.62
CA ALA A 143 -1.12 -9.78 -0.97
C ALA A 143 -1.34 -10.09 -2.46
N ARG A 144 -2.49 -9.68 -3.02
CA ARG A 144 -2.76 -9.80 -4.47
C ARG A 144 -1.76 -9.02 -5.31
N LEU A 145 -1.46 -7.78 -4.92
CA LEU A 145 -0.51 -6.94 -5.64
C LEU A 145 0.94 -7.43 -5.49
N SER A 146 1.29 -8.05 -4.36
CA SER A 146 2.67 -8.44 -4.04
C SER A 146 3.27 -9.41 -5.07
N LYS A 147 2.44 -10.21 -5.74
CA LYS A 147 2.85 -11.08 -6.86
C LYS A 147 3.51 -10.35 -8.03
N PHE A 148 3.26 -9.04 -8.14
CA PHE A 148 3.81 -8.17 -9.18
C PHE A 148 4.94 -7.29 -8.68
N ALA A 149 5.40 -7.46 -7.43
CA ALA A 149 6.45 -6.63 -6.83
C ALA A 149 7.69 -6.53 -7.74
N GLY A 150 8.24 -5.32 -7.85
CA GLY A 150 9.43 -5.01 -8.67
C GLY A 150 10.68 -4.74 -7.84
N PHE A 151 10.77 -5.34 -6.65
CA PHE A 151 11.92 -5.24 -5.76
C PHE A 151 13.17 -5.92 -6.31
#